data_AF-A0A9Y3R554-F1
#
_entry.id   AF-A0A9Y3R554-F1
#
_cell.length_a   1.000
_cell.length_b   1.000
_cell.length_c   1.000
_cell.angle_alpha   90.00
_cell.angle_beta   90.00
_cell.angle_gamma   90.00
#
_symmetry.space_group_name_H-M   'P 1'
#
loop_
_entity.id
_entity.type
_entity.pdbx_description
1 polymer ?
#
loop_
_entity_poly.entity_id
_entity_poly.type
_entity_poly.pdbx_seq_one_letter_code
_entity_poly.pdbx_strand_id
1 'polypeptide(L)'
;MESKTDGKSSLTSEELAAIEDEDVLNKMLDNTSDFEERRMIRSALRDLLKKKREKREQERGLRQQNLRQQGLSKAGTTGGTVSIGRASMNQQPPINKPSSQPSPSAATPFNRTGGSKASSAAAPPAAAPNAKNVKQMLLDWCRAKTEPYEGVDIQNFSSSWKDGIAFCALVHRFFPDAFEYSILNPNKPKENFQLAFNTAERLAGCPPLLDADDLVRMNEPDWKCVYTYIQEFYRCLVEKGLVKTKKRP
;
A
#
# COMPACT_ATOMS: atom_id res chain seq x y z
N MET A 1 -42.28 -47.73 4.15
CA MET A 1 -41.16 -47.48 3.23
C MET A 1 -40.51 -46.22 3.71
N GLU A 2 -39.50 -46.35 4.55
CA GLU A 2 -38.85 -45.24 5.22
C GLU A 2 -37.41 -45.12 4.72
N SER A 3 -36.97 -43.86 4.62
CA SER A 3 -35.57 -43.40 4.68
C SER A 3 -34.79 -43.31 3.36
N LYS A 4 -34.62 -42.09 2.86
CA LYS A 4 -33.39 -41.28 3.11
C LYS A 4 -33.43 -39.97 2.32
N THR A 5 -33.76 -38.89 3.02
CA THR A 5 -33.37 -37.51 2.66
C THR A 5 -32.30 -37.09 3.66
N ASP A 6 -31.03 -37.26 3.34
CA ASP A 6 -29.93 -36.65 4.11
C ASP A 6 -28.65 -36.63 3.27
N GLY A 7 -27.96 -35.48 3.30
CA GLY A 7 -26.58 -35.38 2.80
C GLY A 7 -26.24 -34.13 2.01
N LYS A 8 -26.75 -32.95 2.36
CA LYS A 8 -26.03 -31.71 2.00
C LYS A 8 -24.80 -31.67 2.91
N SER A 9 -23.69 -32.25 2.45
CA SER A 9 -22.42 -32.31 3.17
C SER A 9 -21.97 -30.90 3.49
N SER A 10 -22.08 -30.52 4.77
CA SER A 10 -21.49 -29.31 5.32
C SER A 10 -20.00 -29.35 5.00
N LEU A 11 -19.54 -28.50 4.08
CA LEU A 11 -18.14 -28.40 3.68
C LEU A 11 -17.28 -28.26 4.94
N THR A 12 -16.36 -29.18 5.17
CA THR A 12 -15.50 -29.13 6.35
C THR A 12 -14.32 -28.19 6.11
N SER A 13 -13.82 -27.59 7.20
CA SER A 13 -12.65 -26.70 7.14
C SER A 13 -11.41 -27.38 6.53
N GLU A 14 -11.24 -28.68 6.77
CA GLU A 14 -10.10 -29.45 6.29
C GLU A 14 -10.19 -29.73 4.79
N GLU A 15 -11.37 -30.06 4.27
CA GLU A 15 -11.59 -30.25 2.84
C GLU A 15 -11.28 -28.97 2.05
N LEU A 16 -11.68 -27.82 2.57
CA LEU A 16 -11.40 -26.52 1.94
C LEU A 16 -9.90 -26.17 1.99
N ALA A 17 -9.22 -26.49 3.10
CA ALA A 17 -7.78 -26.25 3.25
C ALA A 17 -6.90 -27.14 2.35
N ALA A 18 -7.41 -28.29 1.92
CA ALA A 18 -6.71 -29.20 1.01
C ALA A 18 -6.75 -28.74 -0.46
N ILE A 19 -7.62 -27.79 -0.80
CA ILE A 19 -7.75 -27.29 -2.18
C ILE A 19 -6.57 -26.35 -2.49
N GLU A 20 -5.73 -26.74 -3.43
CA GLU A 20 -4.59 -25.93 -3.90
C GLU A 20 -4.91 -25.03 -5.10
N ASP A 21 -6.10 -25.21 -5.68
CA ASP A 21 -6.54 -24.49 -6.88
C ASP A 21 -7.46 -23.31 -6.52
N GLU A 22 -7.03 -22.11 -6.91
CA GLU A 22 -7.74 -20.85 -6.72
C GLU A 22 -9.07 -20.81 -7.47
N ASP A 23 -9.11 -21.36 -8.69
CA ASP A 23 -10.30 -21.32 -9.54
C ASP A 23 -11.40 -22.22 -8.99
N VAL A 24 -11.02 -23.32 -8.33
CA VAL A 24 -11.96 -24.23 -7.65
C VAL A 24 -12.62 -23.52 -6.47
N LEU A 25 -11.84 -22.83 -5.62
CA LEU A 25 -12.37 -22.08 -4.48
C LEU A 25 -13.27 -20.92 -4.91
N ASN A 26 -12.87 -20.16 -5.94
CA ASN A 26 -13.71 -19.09 -6.51
C ASN A 26 -15.03 -19.65 -7.06
N LYS A 27 -14.99 -20.76 -7.80
CA LYS A 27 -16.19 -21.42 -8.31
C LYS A 27 -17.10 -21.92 -7.19
N MET A 28 -16.54 -22.42 -6.08
CA MET A 28 -17.33 -22.77 -4.90
C MET A 28 -18.00 -21.53 -4.30
N LEU A 29 -17.28 -20.42 -4.21
CA LEU A 29 -17.77 -19.14 -3.66
C LEU A 29 -18.94 -18.53 -4.46
N ASP A 30 -18.99 -18.78 -5.77
CA ASP A 30 -20.08 -18.39 -6.67
C ASP A 30 -21.31 -19.29 -6.54
N ASN A 31 -21.10 -20.59 -6.27
CA ASN A 31 -22.19 -21.58 -6.16
C ASN A 31 -22.75 -21.72 -4.73
N THR A 32 -22.01 -21.25 -3.72
CA THR A 32 -22.42 -21.32 -2.32
C THR A 32 -23.30 -20.14 -1.92
N SER A 33 -24.53 -20.46 -1.48
CA SER A 33 -25.48 -19.50 -0.93
C SER A 33 -25.43 -19.39 0.60
N ASP A 34 -24.85 -20.38 1.28
CA ASP A 34 -24.73 -20.38 2.74
C ASP A 34 -23.63 -19.42 3.20
N PHE A 35 -23.96 -18.61 4.22
CA PHE A 35 -23.05 -17.56 4.69
C PHE A 35 -21.81 -18.14 5.38
N GLU A 36 -21.98 -19.22 6.16
CA GLU A 36 -20.88 -19.83 6.90
C GLU A 36 -19.97 -20.59 5.94
N GLU A 37 -20.52 -21.37 5.02
CA GLU A 37 -19.72 -22.01 3.96
C GLU A 37 -18.97 -20.97 3.12
N ARG A 38 -19.61 -19.86 2.73
CA ARG A 38 -18.96 -18.79 1.99
C ARG A 38 -17.82 -18.15 2.78
N ARG A 39 -17.99 -17.99 4.11
CA ARG A 39 -16.94 -17.51 5.00
C ARG A 39 -15.77 -18.48 5.07
N MET A 40 -16.04 -19.79 5.14
CA MET A 40 -15.02 -20.84 5.18
C MET A 40 -14.24 -20.92 3.86
N ILE A 41 -14.93 -20.88 2.72
CA ILE A 41 -14.30 -20.88 1.39
C ILE A 41 -13.39 -19.65 1.24
N ARG A 42 -13.87 -18.46 1.67
CA ARG A 42 -13.04 -17.24 1.72
C ARG A 42 -11.81 -17.43 2.60
N SER A 43 -11.94 -18.09 3.75
CA SER A 43 -10.80 -18.38 4.63
C SER A 43 -9.77 -19.27 3.97
N ALA A 44 -10.19 -20.38 3.37
CA ALA A 44 -9.28 -21.25 2.64
C ALA A 44 -8.60 -20.53 1.47
N LEU A 45 -9.31 -19.66 0.76
CA LEU A 45 -8.75 -18.84 -0.31
C LEU A 45 -7.69 -17.86 0.20
N ARG A 46 -7.92 -17.22 1.36
CA ARG A 46 -6.93 -16.37 2.03
C ARG A 46 -5.66 -17.15 2.34
N ASP A 47 -5.80 -18.33 2.95
CA ASP A 47 -4.67 -19.15 3.39
C ASP A 47 -3.87 -19.68 2.18
N LEU A 48 -4.57 -20.14 1.13
CA LEU A 48 -3.94 -20.62 -0.10
C LEU A 48 -3.09 -19.54 -0.77
N LEU A 49 -3.62 -18.33 -0.92
CA LEU A 49 -2.93 -17.25 -1.61
C LEU A 49 -1.85 -16.59 -0.76
N LYS A 50 -2.03 -16.57 0.57
CA LYS A 50 -0.97 -16.23 1.52
C LYS A 50 0.21 -17.21 1.40
N LYS A 51 -0.07 -18.52 1.42
CA LYS A 51 0.95 -19.58 1.24
C LYS A 51 1.66 -19.47 -0.11
N LYS A 52 0.93 -19.17 -1.19
CA LYS A 52 1.50 -18.98 -2.54
C LYS A 52 2.38 -17.73 -2.64
N ARG A 53 2.04 -16.65 -1.93
CA ARG A 53 2.89 -15.45 -1.82
C ARG A 53 4.17 -15.74 -1.03
N GLU A 54 4.03 -16.30 0.17
CA GLU A 54 5.16 -16.65 1.04
C GLU A 54 6.11 -17.63 0.35
N LYS A 55 5.59 -18.65 -0.35
CA LYS A 55 6.42 -19.58 -1.13
C LYS A 55 7.27 -18.87 -2.18
N ARG A 56 6.70 -17.90 -2.92
CA ARG A 56 7.45 -17.11 -3.91
C ARG A 56 8.51 -16.21 -3.27
N GLU A 57 8.23 -15.63 -2.11
CA GLU A 57 9.20 -14.81 -1.38
C GLU A 57 10.32 -15.65 -0.78
N GLN A 58 10.00 -16.82 -0.23
CA GLN A 58 10.97 -17.80 0.27
C GLN A 58 11.89 -18.28 -0.86
N GLU A 59 11.35 -18.60 -2.04
CA GLU A 59 12.15 -19.02 -3.19
C GLU A 59 13.11 -17.91 -3.65
N ARG A 60 12.66 -16.64 -3.66
CA ARG A 60 13.52 -15.49 -3.96
C ARG A 60 14.62 -15.30 -2.91
N GLY A 61 14.28 -15.43 -1.63
CA GLY A 61 15.23 -15.34 -0.51
C GLY A 61 16.28 -16.46 -0.58
N LEU A 62 15.85 -17.70 -0.82
CA LEU A 62 16.73 -18.86 -0.97
C LEU A 62 17.68 -18.69 -2.16
N ARG A 63 17.16 -18.22 -3.31
CA ARG A 63 17.98 -17.93 -4.49
C ARG A 63 19.02 -16.86 -4.20
N GLN A 64 18.65 -15.78 -3.51
CA GLN A 64 19.58 -14.72 -3.11
C GLN A 64 20.65 -15.23 -2.13
N GLN A 65 20.28 -16.08 -1.18
CA GLN A 65 21.21 -16.70 -0.24
C GLN A 65 22.19 -17.66 -0.94
N ASN A 66 21.70 -18.46 -1.90
CA ASN A 66 22.53 -19.36 -2.68
C ASN A 66 23.58 -18.60 -3.51
N LEU A 67 23.18 -17.49 -4.15
CA LEU A 67 24.12 -16.61 -4.85
C LEU A 67 25.20 -16.04 -3.91
N ARG A 68 24.82 -15.63 -2.70
CA ARG A 68 25.77 -15.13 -1.70
C ARG A 68 26.76 -16.20 -1.25
N GLN A 69 26.32 -17.45 -1.09
CA GLN A 69 27.18 -18.55 -0.66
C GLN A 69 28.16 -18.99 -1.78
N GLN A 70 27.72 -19.00 -3.05
CA GLN A 70 28.61 -19.25 -4.20
C GLN A 70 29.63 -18.12 -4.43
N GLY A 71 29.31 -16.88 -4.05
CA GLY A 71 30.26 -15.76 -4.10
C GLY A 71 31.40 -15.86 -3.06
N LEU A 72 31.17 -16.53 -1.93
CA LEU A 72 32.16 -16.74 -0.88
C LEU A 72 33.07 -17.95 -1.13
N SER A 73 32.64 -18.94 -1.92
CA SER A 73 33.42 -20.15 -2.21
C SER A 73 34.40 -20.03 -3.38
N LYS A 74 34.37 -18.93 -4.15
CA LYS A 74 35.32 -18.67 -5.26
C LYS A 74 36.55 -17.83 -4.88
N ALA A 75 36.68 -17.39 -3.63
CA ALA A 75 37.80 -16.55 -3.16
C ALA A 75 38.98 -17.35 -2.57
N GLY A 76 38.96 -18.68 -2.64
CA GLY A 76 40.07 -19.51 -2.19
C GLY A 76 40.30 -20.67 -3.14
N THR A 77 41.34 -20.56 -3.99
CA THR A 77 42.21 -21.65 -4.49
C THR A 77 42.74 -21.34 -5.90
N THR A 78 44.07 -21.21 -5.95
CA THR A 78 45.02 -21.32 -7.08
C THR A 78 45.17 -20.14 -8.05
N GLY A 79 46.36 -19.53 -7.95
CA GLY A 79 46.95 -18.71 -8.99
C GLY A 79 47.43 -19.52 -10.20
N GLY A 80 47.68 -18.80 -11.28
CA GLY A 80 48.22 -19.32 -12.52
C GLY A 80 48.03 -18.28 -13.63
N THR A 81 49.16 -17.76 -14.10
CA THR A 81 49.36 -16.88 -15.27
C THR A 81 48.62 -17.44 -16.52
N VAL A 82 48.16 -16.65 -17.50
CA VAL A 82 48.95 -16.05 -18.60
C VAL A 82 48.18 -14.87 -19.23
N SER A 83 48.94 -13.83 -19.56
CA SER A 83 48.56 -12.62 -20.30
C SER A 83 48.61 -12.81 -21.82
N ILE A 84 47.61 -12.32 -22.56
CA ILE A 84 47.67 -11.70 -23.91
C ILE A 84 46.46 -10.74 -23.98
N GLY A 85 46.50 -9.44 -24.26
CA GLY A 85 47.51 -8.56 -24.85
C GLY A 85 46.88 -7.74 -25.98
N ARG A 86 46.44 -6.50 -25.70
CA ARG A 86 46.41 -5.31 -26.59
C ARG A 86 45.87 -4.13 -25.74
N ALA A 87 46.74 -3.33 -25.10
CA ALA A 87 47.48 -2.17 -25.62
C ALA A 87 46.55 -1.08 -26.22
N SER A 88 46.63 0.22 -25.94
CA SER A 88 47.30 1.15 -25.00
C SER A 88 47.44 2.47 -25.78
N MET A 89 47.02 3.62 -25.22
CA MET A 89 47.57 5.00 -25.38
C MET A 89 46.48 6.02 -24.97
N ASN A 90 46.69 7.11 -24.22
CA ASN A 90 47.93 7.83 -23.92
C ASN A 90 47.76 8.80 -22.71
N GLN A 91 48.67 8.66 -21.73
CA GLN A 91 49.44 9.66 -20.96
C GLN A 91 48.82 10.90 -20.26
N GLN A 92 49.08 10.97 -18.94
CA GLN A 92 49.18 12.17 -18.06
C GLN A 92 50.59 12.82 -18.17
N PRO A 93 50.88 13.97 -17.50
CA PRO A 93 51.51 13.85 -16.18
C PRO A 93 51.12 14.94 -15.13
N PRO A 94 51.56 14.79 -13.85
CA PRO A 94 51.07 15.53 -12.67
C PRO A 94 52.07 16.57 -12.12
N ILE A 95 51.61 17.47 -11.23
CA ILE A 95 52.50 18.27 -10.35
C ILE A 95 51.90 18.38 -8.93
N ASN A 96 52.79 18.27 -7.94
CA ASN A 96 52.62 18.11 -6.49
C ASN A 96 52.28 19.38 -5.68
N LYS A 97 51.52 19.17 -4.57
CA LYS A 97 51.64 19.71 -3.16
C LYS A 97 51.54 21.25 -2.89
N PRO A 98 51.48 21.73 -1.62
CA PRO A 98 50.58 21.42 -0.47
C PRO A 98 50.12 22.69 0.31
N SER A 99 49.28 22.51 1.37
CA SER A 99 49.08 23.39 2.56
C SER A 99 48.57 24.85 2.34
N SER A 100 47.72 25.48 3.14
CA SER A 100 47.58 25.55 4.60
C SER A 100 46.30 26.33 4.99
N GLN A 101 45.68 25.90 6.09
CA GLN A 101 44.80 26.67 7.00
C GLN A 101 45.48 27.98 7.51
N PRO A 102 44.85 28.91 8.28
CA PRO A 102 43.67 28.74 9.17
C PRO A 102 42.64 29.90 9.24
N SER A 103 41.59 29.63 10.02
CA SER A 103 40.52 30.48 10.59
C SER A 103 41.06 31.68 11.44
N PRO A 104 40.25 32.61 12.03
CA PRO A 104 39.27 32.28 13.08
C PRO A 104 38.01 33.19 13.26
N SER A 105 37.03 32.59 13.96
CA SER A 105 36.17 33.11 15.05
C SER A 105 35.45 34.46 14.96
N ALA A 106 34.16 34.48 15.34
CA ALA A 106 33.78 34.88 16.71
C ALA A 106 32.25 34.86 16.93
N ALA A 107 31.89 34.51 18.17
CA ALA A 107 30.55 34.45 18.71
C ALA A 107 29.99 35.84 19.10
N THR A 108 28.66 35.91 19.12
CA THR A 108 27.77 36.84 19.87
C THR A 108 28.26 37.12 21.30
N PRO A 109 28.00 38.30 21.91
CA PRO A 109 26.61 38.76 22.18
C PRO A 109 26.39 40.29 22.22
N PHE A 110 25.15 40.73 22.06
CA PHE A 110 24.50 41.83 22.82
C PHE A 110 23.14 42.17 22.17
N ASN A 111 22.03 42.04 22.90
CA ASN A 111 21.09 43.15 22.99
C ASN A 111 20.27 43.06 24.29
N ARG A 112 20.11 44.21 24.95
CA ARG A 112 19.44 44.41 26.24
C ARG A 112 18.28 45.38 26.02
N THR A 113 17.26 45.25 26.87
CA THR A 113 16.11 46.17 27.10
C THR A 113 15.00 46.09 26.03
N GLY A 114 13.71 46.05 26.35
CA GLY A 114 12.96 46.07 27.60
C GLY A 114 11.47 46.03 27.27
N GLY A 115 10.61 45.94 28.29
CA GLY A 115 9.20 46.35 28.17
C GLY A 115 8.16 45.23 28.16
N SER A 116 7.69 44.90 29.35
CA SER A 116 6.42 44.24 29.61
C SER A 116 5.26 45.08 29.04
N LYS A 117 4.27 44.44 28.39
CA LYS A 117 2.85 44.76 28.54
C LYS A 117 1.97 43.63 28.01
N ALA A 118 1.12 43.14 28.90
CA ALA A 118 -0.05 42.31 28.64
C ALA A 118 -1.21 43.16 28.07
N SER A 119 -2.32 42.45 27.79
CA SER A 119 -3.60 42.89 27.20
C SER A 119 -3.64 42.73 25.68
N SER A 120 -4.67 42.18 25.04
CA SER A 120 -5.98 41.68 25.49
C SER A 120 -6.62 40.94 24.31
N ALA A 121 -7.57 40.08 24.63
CA ALA A 121 -8.37 39.26 23.73
C ALA A 121 -8.74 39.89 22.37
N ALA A 122 -8.52 39.13 21.30
CA ALA A 122 -9.33 39.15 20.10
C ALA A 122 -9.44 37.72 19.58
N ALA A 123 -10.64 37.14 19.65
CA ALA A 123 -10.94 35.86 19.03
C ALA A 123 -10.77 35.99 17.51
N PRO A 124 -10.13 35.03 16.82
CA PRO A 124 -10.12 35.05 15.36
C PRO A 124 -11.55 34.78 14.84
N PRO A 125 -11.98 35.45 13.75
CA PRO A 125 -13.25 35.14 13.12
C PRO A 125 -13.19 33.68 12.64
N ALA A 126 -14.31 32.96 12.75
CA ALA A 126 -14.42 31.56 12.35
C ALA A 126 -13.89 31.36 10.92
N ALA A 127 -12.64 30.92 10.82
CA ALA A 127 -11.99 30.63 9.56
C ALA A 127 -12.76 29.51 8.88
N ALA A 128 -13.14 29.71 7.62
CA ALA A 128 -13.44 28.61 6.73
C ALA A 128 -12.35 27.53 6.91
N PRO A 129 -12.69 26.24 6.97
CA PRO A 129 -11.72 25.21 7.30
C PRO A 129 -10.55 25.31 6.31
N ASN A 130 -9.36 25.69 6.82
CA ASN A 130 -8.16 25.85 6.02
C ASN A 130 -8.00 24.58 5.16
N ALA A 131 -7.90 24.71 3.84
CA ALA A 131 -7.81 23.56 2.94
C ALA A 131 -6.65 22.60 3.30
N LYS A 132 -5.55 23.15 3.85
CA LYS A 132 -4.44 22.35 4.41
C LYS A 132 -4.88 21.45 5.57
N ASN A 133 -5.78 21.92 6.43
CA ASN A 133 -6.32 21.16 7.55
C ASN A 133 -7.30 20.08 7.07
N VAL A 134 -8.11 20.36 6.05
CA VAL A 134 -9.07 19.38 5.49
C VAL A 134 -8.34 18.24 4.78
N LYS A 135 -7.33 18.58 3.95
CA LYS A 135 -6.50 17.58 3.28
C LYS A 135 -5.79 16.67 4.29
N GLN A 136 -5.25 17.24 5.37
CA GLN A 136 -4.61 16.46 6.42
C GLN A 136 -5.61 15.57 7.18
N MET A 137 -6.77 16.11 7.55
CA MET A 137 -7.84 15.34 8.19
C MET A 137 -8.24 14.12 7.35
N LEU A 138 -8.38 14.29 6.04
CA LEU A 138 -8.74 13.19 5.15
C LEU A 138 -7.61 12.15 5.05
N LEU A 139 -6.35 12.59 5.02
CA LEU A 139 -5.19 11.69 5.01
C LEU A 139 -5.14 10.85 6.30
N ASP A 140 -5.33 11.48 7.45
CA ASP A 140 -5.35 10.81 8.75
C ASP A 140 -6.55 9.85 8.86
N TRP A 141 -7.70 10.22 8.30
CA TRP A 141 -8.84 9.33 8.20
C TRP A 141 -8.53 8.10 7.34
N CYS A 142 -7.90 8.26 6.17
CA CYS A 142 -7.48 7.12 5.34
C CYS A 142 -6.56 6.18 6.13
N ARG A 143 -5.51 6.73 6.76
CA ARG A 143 -4.57 5.97 7.61
C ARG A 143 -5.30 5.19 8.71
N ALA A 144 -6.18 5.85 9.46
CA ALA A 144 -6.93 5.22 10.53
C ALA A 144 -7.88 4.10 10.03
N LYS A 145 -8.37 4.19 8.79
CA LYS A 145 -9.23 3.16 8.20
C LYS A 145 -8.45 1.99 7.62
N THR A 146 -7.22 2.22 7.17
CA THR A 146 -6.37 1.19 6.57
C THR A 146 -5.31 0.62 7.51
N GLU A 147 -5.21 1.09 8.75
CA GLU A 147 -4.25 0.60 9.75
C GLU A 147 -4.22 -0.94 9.91
N PRO A 148 -5.36 -1.66 9.88
CA PRO A 148 -5.33 -3.12 10.01
C PRO A 148 -4.87 -3.88 8.75
N TYR A 149 -4.60 -3.19 7.64
CA TYR A 149 -4.30 -3.83 6.36
C TYR A 149 -2.81 -3.92 6.11
N GLU A 150 -2.33 -5.14 5.95
CA GLU A 150 -0.94 -5.38 5.54
C GLU A 150 -0.68 -4.84 4.13
N GLY A 151 0.55 -4.35 3.92
CA GLY A 151 0.99 -3.84 2.62
C GLY A 151 0.44 -2.45 2.26
N VAL A 152 -0.20 -1.74 3.19
CA VAL A 152 -0.71 -0.37 2.97
C VAL A 152 -0.02 0.61 3.90
N ASP A 153 0.69 1.57 3.32
CA ASP A 153 1.24 2.72 4.04
C ASP A 153 0.87 4.03 3.31
N ILE A 154 -0.17 4.70 3.82
CA ILE A 154 -0.69 5.92 3.21
C ILE A 154 0.05 7.13 3.77
N GLN A 155 0.97 7.68 2.97
CA GLN A 155 1.78 8.85 3.33
C GLN A 155 1.39 10.12 2.57
N ASN A 156 0.72 9.96 1.43
CA ASN A 156 0.32 11.06 0.56
C ASN A 156 -0.92 10.65 -0.26
N PHE A 157 -1.34 11.50 -1.20
CA PHE A 157 -2.40 11.20 -2.17
C PHE A 157 -1.84 10.91 -3.57
N SER A 158 -0.57 10.54 -3.72
CA SER A 158 0.02 10.16 -5.01
C SER A 158 0.59 8.74 -4.95
N SER A 159 1.88 8.60 -4.67
CA SER A 159 2.63 7.35 -4.75
C SER A 159 2.12 6.25 -3.82
N SER A 160 1.52 6.59 -2.67
CA SER A 160 0.88 5.63 -1.77
C SER A 160 -0.33 4.90 -2.37
N TRP A 161 -0.85 5.39 -3.51
CA TRP A 161 -2.06 4.87 -4.15
C TRP A 161 -1.79 4.21 -5.50
N LYS A 162 -0.52 4.20 -5.95
CA LYS A 162 -0.15 3.83 -7.33
C LYS A 162 -0.43 2.38 -7.71
N ASP A 163 -0.45 1.48 -6.73
CA ASP A 163 -0.65 0.05 -6.94
C ASP A 163 -2.12 -0.40 -6.78
N GLY A 164 -3.01 0.53 -6.44
CA GLY A 164 -4.42 0.28 -6.18
C GLY A 164 -4.73 -0.39 -4.85
N ILE A 165 -3.74 -0.84 -4.08
CA ILE A 165 -3.96 -1.60 -2.85
C ILE A 165 -4.58 -0.71 -1.77
N ALA A 166 -4.12 0.54 -1.65
CA ALA A 166 -4.71 1.52 -0.73
C ALA A 166 -6.20 1.80 -1.03
N PHE A 167 -6.60 1.84 -2.31
CA PHE A 167 -8.00 1.97 -2.69
C PHE A 167 -8.80 0.73 -2.29
N CYS A 168 -8.29 -0.47 -2.60
CA CYS A 168 -8.94 -1.72 -2.21
C CYS A 168 -9.10 -1.85 -0.68
N ALA A 169 -8.06 -1.55 0.10
CA ALA A 169 -8.11 -1.59 1.57
C ALA A 169 -9.19 -0.66 2.12
N LEU A 170 -9.24 0.58 1.61
CA LEU A 170 -10.20 1.57 2.07
C LEU A 170 -11.64 1.16 1.75
N VAL A 171 -11.90 0.65 0.54
CA VAL A 171 -13.24 0.16 0.15
C VAL A 171 -13.63 -1.08 0.96
N HIS A 172 -12.73 -2.05 1.10
CA HIS A 172 -12.93 -3.27 1.88
C HIS A 172 -13.25 -2.98 3.36
N ARG A 173 -12.73 -1.87 3.92
CA ARG A 173 -13.03 -1.48 5.31
C ARG A 173 -14.52 -1.20 5.54
N PHE A 174 -15.23 -0.74 4.52
CA PHE A 174 -16.68 -0.49 4.60
C PHE A 174 -17.51 -1.65 4.05
N PHE A 175 -16.94 -2.42 3.12
CA PHE A 175 -17.61 -3.54 2.47
C PHE A 175 -16.72 -4.80 2.48
N PRO A 176 -16.49 -5.42 3.64
CA PRO A 176 -15.57 -6.57 3.77
C PRO A 176 -16.05 -7.81 3.00
N ASP A 177 -17.36 -7.89 2.72
CA ASP A 177 -17.94 -9.00 1.96
C ASP A 177 -17.88 -8.80 0.44
N ALA A 178 -17.40 -7.65 -0.04
CA ALA A 178 -17.44 -7.30 -1.46
C ALA A 178 -16.38 -8.05 -2.28
N PHE A 179 -15.20 -8.28 -1.71
CA PHE A 179 -14.09 -9.02 -2.31
C PHE A 179 -13.12 -9.44 -1.21
N GLU A 180 -12.23 -10.38 -1.52
CA GLU A 180 -11.20 -10.83 -0.57
C GLU A 180 -9.94 -9.96 -0.69
N TYR A 181 -9.50 -9.33 0.39
CA TYR A 181 -8.35 -8.40 0.35
C TYR A 181 -7.00 -9.14 0.34
N SER A 182 -6.86 -10.22 1.11
CA SER A 182 -5.55 -10.89 1.32
C SER A 182 -4.94 -11.48 0.04
N ILE A 183 -5.78 -11.63 -0.98
CA ILE A 183 -5.43 -12.25 -2.25
C ILE A 183 -4.93 -11.24 -3.29
N LEU A 184 -5.13 -9.94 -3.01
CA LEU A 184 -4.77 -8.87 -3.93
C LEU A 184 -3.26 -8.79 -4.13
N ASN A 185 -2.85 -8.44 -5.34
CA ASN A 185 -1.45 -8.39 -5.73
C ASN A 185 -1.06 -6.97 -6.12
N PRO A 186 -0.08 -6.32 -5.45
CA PRO A 186 0.36 -4.97 -5.80
C PRO A 186 0.95 -4.87 -7.23
N ASN A 187 1.34 -5.99 -7.85
CA ASN A 187 1.84 -6.04 -9.22
C ASN A 187 0.72 -6.10 -10.28
N LYS A 188 -0.55 -6.04 -9.87
CA LYS A 188 -1.72 -6.01 -10.76
C LYS A 188 -2.52 -4.71 -10.57
N PRO A 189 -1.91 -3.53 -10.73
CA PRO A 189 -2.53 -2.26 -10.39
C PRO A 189 -3.83 -2.00 -11.14
N LYS A 190 -3.91 -2.38 -12.43
CA LYS A 190 -5.13 -2.24 -13.25
C LYS A 190 -6.31 -2.99 -12.62
N GLU A 191 -6.10 -4.26 -12.26
CA GLU A 191 -7.14 -5.11 -11.65
C GLU A 191 -7.56 -4.54 -10.29
N ASN A 192 -6.60 -4.08 -9.48
CA ASN A 192 -6.87 -3.48 -8.17
C ASN A 192 -7.71 -2.19 -8.30
N PHE A 193 -7.34 -1.28 -9.21
CA PHE A 193 -8.10 -0.05 -9.45
C PHE A 193 -9.52 -0.33 -9.91
N GLN A 194 -9.68 -1.21 -10.91
CA GLN A 194 -11.00 -1.59 -11.42
C GLN A 194 -11.87 -2.21 -10.33
N LEU A 195 -11.31 -3.13 -9.53
CA LEU A 195 -12.04 -3.75 -8.43
C LEU A 195 -12.51 -2.72 -7.40
N ALA A 196 -11.62 -1.82 -6.98
CA ALA A 196 -11.95 -0.79 -6.00
C ALA A 196 -13.02 0.18 -6.51
N PHE A 197 -12.86 0.71 -7.73
CA PHE A 197 -13.77 1.70 -8.30
C PHE A 197 -15.15 1.10 -8.61
N ASN A 198 -15.20 -0.07 -9.25
CA ASN A 198 -16.47 -0.75 -9.53
C ASN A 198 -17.22 -1.12 -8.24
N THR A 199 -16.49 -1.51 -7.19
CA THR A 199 -17.10 -1.81 -5.88
C THR A 199 -17.62 -0.55 -5.19
N ALA A 200 -16.84 0.54 -5.21
CA ALA A 200 -17.22 1.82 -4.64
C ALA A 200 -18.45 2.41 -5.36
N GLU A 201 -18.51 2.33 -6.68
CA GLU A 201 -19.67 2.76 -7.47
C GLU A 201 -20.90 1.92 -7.11
N ARG A 202 -20.80 0.59 -7.17
CA ARG A 202 -21.93 -0.31 -6.94
C ARG A 202 -22.48 -0.23 -5.51
N LEU A 203 -21.62 -0.16 -4.50
CA LEU A 203 -22.03 -0.27 -3.09
C LEU A 203 -22.17 1.09 -2.40
N ALA A 204 -21.29 2.05 -2.72
CA ALA A 204 -21.31 3.39 -2.14
C ALA A 204 -21.94 4.45 -3.07
N GLY A 205 -22.21 4.15 -4.34
CA GLY A 205 -22.72 5.14 -5.30
C GLY A 205 -21.68 6.21 -5.66
N CYS A 206 -20.39 5.91 -5.47
CA CYS A 206 -19.31 6.84 -5.76
C CYS A 206 -19.03 6.88 -7.26
N PRO A 207 -19.11 8.04 -7.94
CA PRO A 207 -18.86 8.12 -9.37
C PRO A 207 -17.39 7.82 -9.70
N PRO A 208 -17.11 7.16 -10.84
CA PRO A 208 -15.76 6.83 -11.27
C PRO A 208 -15.05 8.06 -11.84
N LEU A 209 -14.50 8.91 -10.98
CA LEU A 209 -13.77 10.13 -11.40
C LEU A 209 -12.35 9.83 -11.91
N LEU A 210 -11.86 8.61 -11.73
CA LEU A 210 -10.52 8.17 -12.12
C LEU A 210 -10.63 6.96 -13.05
N ASP A 211 -9.83 6.96 -14.10
CA ASP A 211 -9.72 5.83 -15.02
C ASP A 211 -8.53 4.93 -14.63
N ALA A 212 -8.78 3.62 -14.55
CA ALA A 212 -7.76 2.64 -14.17
C ALA A 212 -6.62 2.52 -15.18
N ASP A 213 -6.93 2.63 -16.48
CA ASP A 213 -5.92 2.60 -17.53
C ASP A 213 -5.03 3.86 -17.47
N ASP A 214 -5.61 5.02 -17.16
CA ASP A 214 -4.84 6.26 -17.00
C ASP A 214 -3.86 6.17 -15.82
N LEU A 215 -4.34 5.69 -14.66
CA LEU A 215 -3.52 5.56 -13.45
C LEU A 215 -2.34 4.59 -13.63
N VAL A 216 -2.50 3.55 -14.45
CA VAL A 216 -1.46 2.56 -14.73
C VAL A 216 -0.43 3.07 -15.75
N ARG A 217 -0.84 3.93 -16.70
CA ARG A 217 0.09 4.52 -17.67
C ARG A 217 1.00 5.58 -17.04
N MET A 218 0.60 6.16 -15.91
CA MET A 218 1.38 7.16 -15.19
C MET A 218 2.35 6.51 -14.19
N ASN A 219 3.54 7.10 -14.01
CA ASN A 219 4.49 6.63 -13.00
C ASN A 219 3.95 6.81 -11.57
N GLU A 220 3.25 7.94 -11.33
CA GLU A 220 2.52 8.21 -10.11
C GLU A 220 1.24 8.99 -10.44
N PRO A 221 0.14 8.76 -9.70
CA PRO A 221 -1.11 9.46 -9.95
C PRO A 221 -1.05 10.91 -9.45
N ASP A 222 -1.73 11.83 -10.14
CA ASP A 222 -1.83 13.23 -9.69
C ASP A 222 -2.57 13.30 -8.34
N TRP A 223 -1.92 13.96 -7.37
CA TRP A 223 -2.42 13.98 -6.00
C TRP A 223 -3.75 14.69 -5.84
N LYS A 224 -4.10 15.64 -6.71
CA LYS A 224 -5.39 16.34 -6.69
C LYS A 224 -6.49 15.42 -7.22
N CYS A 225 -6.21 14.64 -8.26
CA CYS A 225 -7.16 13.66 -8.79
C CYS A 225 -7.50 12.60 -7.73
N VAL A 226 -6.50 12.00 -7.10
CA VAL A 226 -6.71 11.04 -6.00
C VAL A 226 -7.41 11.70 -4.81
N TYR A 227 -6.96 12.87 -4.37
CA TYR A 227 -7.61 13.60 -3.27
C TYR A 227 -9.10 13.87 -3.55
N THR A 228 -9.42 14.31 -4.77
CA THR A 228 -10.79 14.61 -5.18
C THR A 228 -11.65 13.34 -5.17
N TYR A 229 -11.13 12.24 -5.69
CA TYR A 229 -11.84 10.96 -5.64
C TYR A 229 -12.08 10.47 -4.20
N ILE A 230 -11.07 10.55 -3.33
CA ILE A 230 -11.22 10.13 -1.92
C ILE A 230 -12.19 11.03 -1.16
N GLN A 231 -12.17 12.34 -1.45
CA GLN A 231 -13.14 13.27 -0.87
C GLN A 231 -14.57 12.91 -1.30
N GLU A 232 -14.76 12.57 -2.57
CA GLU A 232 -16.06 12.16 -3.10
C GLU A 232 -16.52 10.82 -2.52
N PHE A 233 -15.62 9.84 -2.41
CA PHE A 233 -15.91 8.57 -1.77
C PHE A 233 -16.32 8.77 -0.30
N TYR A 234 -15.61 9.62 0.44
CA TYR A 234 -15.97 10.00 1.80
C TYR A 234 -17.37 10.62 1.86
N ARG A 235 -17.71 11.55 0.97
CA ARG A 235 -19.06 12.15 0.87
C ARG A 235 -20.13 11.09 0.67
N CYS A 236 -19.92 10.17 -0.27
CA CYS A 236 -20.86 9.08 -0.56
C CYS A 236 -21.09 8.16 0.66
N LEU A 237 -20.03 7.85 1.42
CA LEU A 237 -20.15 7.08 2.65
C LEU A 237 -20.91 7.82 3.76
N VAL A 238 -20.72 9.13 3.88
CA VAL A 238 -21.48 9.96 4.84
C VAL A 238 -22.96 9.99 4.49
N GLU A 239 -23.30 10.16 3.21
CA GLU A 239 -24.70 10.17 2.75
C GLU A 239 -25.41 8.84 2.99
N LYS A 240 -24.68 7.73 2.89
CA LYS A 240 -25.17 6.39 3.25
C LYS A 240 -25.16 6.10 4.75
N GLY A 241 -24.71 7.03 5.59
CA GLY A 241 -24.62 6.86 7.05
C GLY A 241 -23.52 5.90 7.51
N LEU A 242 -22.60 5.50 6.62
CA LEU A 242 -21.47 4.61 6.92
C LEU A 242 -20.31 5.35 7.62
N VAL A 243 -20.27 6.67 7.50
CA VAL A 243 -19.33 7.54 8.22
C VAL A 243 -20.13 8.55 9.05
N LYS A 244 -19.92 8.52 10.37
CA LYS A 244 -20.56 9.46 11.30
C LYS A 244 -19.80 10.78 11.29
N THR A 245 -20.40 11.83 10.75
CA THR A 245 -19.97 13.21 10.97
C THR A 245 -20.73 13.78 12.16
N LYS A 246 -20.05 14.53 13.05
CA LYS A 246 -20.74 15.30 14.09
C LYS A 246 -21.77 16.21 13.40
N LYS A 247 -23.07 16.01 13.63
CA LYS A 247 -24.09 16.96 13.19
C LYS A 247 -23.73 18.31 13.81
N ARG A 248 -23.51 19.31 12.96
CA ARG A 248 -23.38 20.68 13.43
C ARG A 248 -24.79 21.07 13.93
N PRO A 249 -24.95 21.45 15.21
CA PRO A 249 -26.24 21.85 15.76
C PRO A 249 -26.83 23.06 15.02
#